data_AF-A0A9N9JL19-F1
#
_entry.id   AF-A0A9N9JL19-F1
#
_cell.length_a   1.000
_cell.length_b   1.000
_cell.length_c   1.000
_cell.angle_alpha   90.00
_cell.angle_beta   90.00
_cell.angle_gamma   90.00
#
_symmetry.space_group_name_H-M   'P 1'
#
loop_
_entity.id
_entity.type
_entity.pdbx_description
1 polymer ?
#
loop_
_entity_poly.entity_id
_entity_poly.type
_entity_poly.pdbx_seq_one_letter_code
_entity_poly.pdbx_strand_id
1 'polypeptide(L)' 'ESFKSGIRKRWVEWISNSEREYTKSGNHKKATYELICKWVSETWKEISQKLLIKLFEASGLTLNPDRSEND' A
#
# COMPACT_ATOMS: atom_id res chain seq x y z
N GLU A 1 -9.44 4.12 6.33
CA GLU A 1 -8.04 4.39 5.95
C GLU A 1 -7.81 4.17 4.47
N SER A 2 -7.09 5.10 3.82
CA SER A 2 -6.65 4.95 2.42
C SER A 2 -5.30 4.25 2.36
N PHE A 3 -4.96 3.66 1.21
CA PHE A 3 -3.64 3.06 0.98
C PHE A 3 -2.49 4.03 1.29
N LYS A 4 -2.60 5.28 0.83
CA LYS A 4 -1.59 6.31 1.08
C LYS A 4 -1.39 6.60 2.58
N SER A 5 -2.48 6.58 3.35
CA SER A 5 -2.43 6.77 4.82
C SER A 5 -1.66 5.62 5.49
N GLY A 6 -1.94 4.37 5.12
CA GLY A 6 -1.27 3.19 5.68
C GLY A 6 0.24 3.13 5.39
N ILE A 7 0.64 3.51 4.17
CA ILE A 7 2.07 3.66 3.82
C ILE A 7 2.72 4.79 4.64
N ARG A 8 2.04 5.93 4.78
CA ARG A 8 2.57 7.08 5.50
C ARG A 8 2.78 6.76 6.98
N LYS A 9 1.83 6.07 7.61
CA LYS A 9 1.94 5.62 9.00
C LYS A 9 3.21 4.78 9.22
N ARG A 10 3.42 3.74 8.40
CA ARG A 10 4.60 2.87 8.47
C ARG A 10 5.91 3.61 8.25
N TRP A 11 5.93 4.55 7.31
CA TRP A 11 7.10 5.39 7.10
C TRP A 11 7.40 6.27 8.32
N VAL A 12 6.39 6.88 8.95
CA VAL A 12 6.56 7.70 10.15
C VAL A 12 7.07 6.84 11.32
N GLU A 13 6.47 5.68 11.55
CA GLU A 13 6.94 4.74 12.57
C GLU A 13 8.39 4.31 12.32
N TRP A 14 8.73 4.01 11.07
CA TRP A 14 10.09 3.62 10.72
C TRP A 14 11.11 4.74 10.89
N ILE A 15 10.82 5.96 10.44
CA ILE A 15 11.76 7.08 10.58
C ILE A 15 11.93 7.47 12.06
N SER A 16 10.88 7.34 12.87
CA SER A 16 10.93 7.59 14.32
C SER A 16 11.67 6.51 15.10
N ASN A 17 11.60 5.24 14.66
CA ASN A 17 12.23 4.11 15.34
C ASN A 17 13.64 3.77 14.81
N SER A 18 14.03 4.27 13.64
CA SER A 18 15.38 4.04 13.12
C SER A 18 16.40 4.77 13.98
N GLU A 19 17.05 4.05 14.88
CA GLU A 19 18.29 4.53 15.52
C GLU A 19 19.33 4.81 14.43
N ARG A 20 19.34 6.06 13.95
CA ARG A 20 20.52 6.80 13.50
C ARG A 20 21.38 6.14 12.42
N GLU A 21 20.77 5.40 11.48
CA GLU A 21 21.47 5.06 10.25
C GLU A 21 21.51 6.29 9.34
N TYR A 22 22.47 7.16 9.58
CA TYR A 22 22.81 8.25 8.68
C TYR A 22 23.82 7.77 7.63
N THR A 23 23.74 8.31 6.42
CA THR A 23 24.80 8.20 5.43
C THR A 23 26.04 8.92 5.96
N LYS A 24 27.22 8.65 5.37
CA LYS A 24 28.45 9.39 5.70
C LYS A 24 28.29 10.92 5.52
N SER A 25 27.33 11.34 4.69
CA SER A 25 26.95 12.73 4.45
C SER A 25 25.89 13.30 5.41
N GLY A 26 25.45 12.53 6.42
CA GLY A 26 24.50 12.99 7.43
C GLY A 26 23.02 12.94 7.03
N ASN A 27 22.67 12.32 5.90
CA ASN A 27 21.28 12.12 5.51
C ASN A 27 20.74 10.82 6.12
N HIS A 28 19.44 10.75 6.45
CA HIS A 28 18.84 9.46 6.80
C HIS A 28 19.03 8.47 5.65
N LYS A 29 19.42 7.24 5.97
CA LYS A 29 19.44 6.17 4.97
C LYS A 29 18.04 5.99 4.40
N LYS A 30 17.97 5.65 3.11
CA LYS A 30 16.72 5.29 2.45
C LYS A 30 16.26 3.92 2.94
N ALA A 31 14.95 3.74 3.14
CA ALA A 31 14.38 2.41 3.33
C ALA A 31 14.76 1.49 2.16
N THR A 32 15.09 0.24 2.46
CA THR A 32 15.38 -0.76 1.42
C THR A 32 14.13 -1.06 0.61
N TYR A 33 14.29 -1.51 -0.64
CA TYR A 33 13.15 -1.91 -1.47
C TYR A 33 12.35 -3.05 -0.83
N GLU A 34 13.03 -3.99 -0.18
CA GLU A 34 12.39 -5.08 0.57
C GLU A 34 11.45 -4.54 1.66
N LEU A 35 11.91 -3.56 2.44
CA LEU A 35 11.09 -2.94 3.49
C LEU A 35 9.88 -2.20 2.90
N ILE A 36 10.08 -1.50 1.78
CA ILE A 36 8.98 -0.82 1.08
C ILE A 36 7.96 -1.85 0.56
N CYS A 37 8.40 -2.96 -0.05
CA CYS A 37 7.52 -4.03 -0.51
C CYS A 37 6.72 -4.65 0.65
N LYS A 38 7.36 -4.82 1.82
CA LYS A 38 6.68 -5.26 3.04
C LYS A 38 5.58 -4.27 3.45
N TRP A 39 5.85 -2.97 3.49
CA TRP A 39 4.84 -1.96 3.81
C TRP A 39 3.67 -1.96 2.83
N VAL A 40 3.95 -2.12 1.53
CA VAL A 40 2.90 -2.23 0.50
C VAL A 40 2.02 -3.45 0.76
N SER A 41 2.62 -4.62 0.99
CA SER A 41 1.88 -5.86 1.26
C SER A 41 1.00 -5.74 2.51
N GLU A 42 1.56 -5.25 3.61
CA GLU A 42 0.82 -5.08 4.87
C GLU A 42 -0.30 -4.05 4.75
N THR A 43 -0.05 -2.93 4.07
CA THR A 43 -1.07 -1.89 3.87
C THR A 43 -2.25 -2.42 3.05
N TRP A 44 -2.01 -3.24 2.03
CA TRP A 44 -3.09 -3.87 1.28
C TRP A 44 -3.92 -4.83 2.13
N LYS A 45 -3.29 -5.57 3.05
CA LYS A 45 -4.01 -6.49 3.96
C LYS A 45 -4.91 -5.77 4.96
N GLU A 46 -4.61 -4.52 5.30
CA GLU A 46 -5.43 -3.69 6.19
C GLU A 46 -6.63 -3.06 5.48
N ILE A 47 -6.58 -2.94 4.16
CA ILE A 47 -7.70 -2.38 3.39
C ILE A 47 -8.78 -3.44 3.26
N SER A 48 -10.02 -3.06 3.58
CA SER A 48 -11.17 -3.96 3.45
C SER A 48 -11.33 -4.45 2.02
N GLN A 49 -11.39 -5.77 1.84
CA GLN A 49 -11.69 -6.39 0.54
C GLN A 49 -13.01 -5.86 -0.06
N LYS A 50 -14.02 -5.56 0.77
CA LYS A 50 -15.29 -4.97 0.32
C LYS A 50 -15.08 -3.58 -0.29
N LEU A 51 -14.16 -2.79 0.25
CA LEU A 51 -13.82 -1.48 -0.32
C LEU A 51 -13.08 -1.66 -1.65
N LEU A 52 -12.16 -2.62 -1.73
CA LEU A 52 -11.45 -2.92 -2.99
C LEU A 52 -12.43 -3.32 -4.08
N ILE A 53 -13.32 -4.29 -3.81
CA ILE A 53 -14.33 -4.76 -4.76
C ILE A 53 -15.17 -3.58 -5.28
N LYS A 54 -15.70 -2.74 -4.38
CA LYS A 54 -16.48 -1.56 -4.77
C LYS A 54 -15.71 -0.58 -5.66
N LEU A 55 -14.42 -0.39 -5.39
CA LEU A 55 -13.57 0.49 -6.21
C LEU A 55 -13.31 -0.12 -7.59
N PHE A 56 -13.04 -1.43 -7.65
CA PHE A 56 -12.88 -2.14 -8.93
C PHE A 56 -14.17 -2.09 -9.77
N GLU A 57 -15.33 -2.31 -9.14
CA GLU A 57 -16.65 -2.18 -9.79
C GLU A 57 -16.88 -0.77 -10.32
N ALA A 58 -16.66 0.25 -9.49
CA ALA A 58 -16.82 1.65 -9.88
C ALA A 58 -15.85 2.06 -11.02
N SER A 59 -14.67 1.45 -11.09
CA SER A 59 -13.70 1.68 -12.17
C SER A 59 -13.97 0.87 -13.44
N GLY A 60 -14.99 0.00 -13.45
CA GLY A 60 -15.28 -0.89 -14.58
C GLY A 60 -14.22 -1.98 -14.79
N LEU A 61 -13.37 -2.24 -13.79
CA LEU A 61 -12.29 -3.21 -13.84
C LEU A 61 -12.70 -4.59 -13.31
N THR A 62 -13.94 -4.73 -12.82
CA THR A 62 -14.50 -6.06 -12.55
C THR A 62 -14.83 -6.75 -13.87
N LEU A 63 -14.10 -7.82 -14.17
CA LEU A 63 -14.60 -8.85 -15.08
C LEU A 63 -15.89 -9.39 -14.46
N ASN A 64 -17.03 -9.06 -15.03
CA ASN A 64 -18.24 -9.85 -14.83
C ASN A 64 -17.91 -11.25 -15.37
N PRO A 65 -17.81 -12.31 -14.54
CA PRO A 65 -17.66 -13.66 -15.06
C PRO A 65 -18.96 -14.14 -15.74
N ASP A 66 -20.08 -13.44 -15.51
CA ASP A 66 -21.36 -13.68 -16.17
C ASP A 66 -21.60 -12.61 -17.23
N ARG A 67 -20.95 -12.79 -18.38
CA ARG A 67 -21.34 -12.14 -19.64
C ARG A 67 -22.34 -13.06 -20.33
N SER A 68 -23.53 -13.21 -19.75
CA SER A 68 -24.70 -13.53 -20.55
C SER A 68 -25.14 -12.24 -21.25
N GLU A 69 -24.49 -11.94 -22.38
CA GLU A 69 -25.09 -11.11 -23.41
C GLU A 69 -26.34 -11.84 -23.91
N ASN A 70 -27.49 -11.50 -23.33
CA ASN A 70 -28.78 -11.74 -23.96
C ASN A 70 -29.07 -10.52 -24.82
N ASP A 71 -28.81 -10.66 -26.12
CA ASP A 71 -29.63 -10.12 -27.21
C ASP A 71 -29.60 -11.13 -28.38
#